data_AF-A0A653BY03-F1
#
_entry.id   AF-A0A653BY03-F1
#
_cell.length_a   1.000
_cell.length_b   1.000
_cell.length_c   1.000
_cell.angle_alpha   90.00
_cell.angle_beta   90.00
_cell.angle_gamma   90.00
#
_symmetry.space_group_name_H-M   'P 1'
#
loop_
_entity.id
_entity.type
_entity.pdbx_description
1 polymer ?
#
loop_
_entity_poly.entity_id
_entity_poly.type
_entity_poly.pdbx_seq_one_letter_code
_entity_poly.pdbx_strand_id
1 'polypeptide(L)'
;MPTALARFFQKIENINFGWLQTLQMNLDMPVSLKPIANSAKFVIVAHVFTVLILNTIYRTKLYSSITNDRPLLKIRTINDILDTNLKPALYSYALDQFNSSKDESRFYKSIRENYIICDASDYCVNRTAFQRDTFTVKLSRKIDYLIPLLYVDGKGRSLVHVIPSFELSFMQFPVIFLKGHPLFRKINRFLMNMKENGFVDMLYKEVKRNSKKAMSLSLQSSNMQANPLNLKQFECIFIAYGVAVAISVTVFILEFLKLY
;
A
#
# COMPACT_ATOMS: atom_id res chain seq x y z
N MET A 1 16.97 -54.55 -36.16
CA MET A 1 17.20 -53.17 -35.70
C MET A 1 16.03 -52.18 -35.88
N PRO A 2 15.12 -52.26 -36.88
CA PRO A 2 14.06 -51.23 -37.02
C PRO A 2 12.98 -51.25 -35.91
N THR A 3 12.82 -52.37 -35.20
CA THR A 3 11.81 -52.54 -34.14
C THR A 3 12.12 -51.81 -32.82
N ALA A 4 13.39 -51.56 -32.51
CA ALA A 4 13.77 -50.84 -31.29
C ALA A 4 13.54 -49.32 -31.44
N LEU A 5 13.81 -48.79 -32.64
CA LEU A 5 13.67 -47.38 -32.95
C LEU A 5 12.19 -46.96 -32.99
N ALA A 6 11.32 -47.78 -33.59
CA ALA A 6 9.87 -47.54 -33.62
C ALA A 6 9.24 -47.52 -32.21
N ARG A 7 9.65 -48.44 -31.32
CA ARG A 7 9.20 -48.46 -29.92
C ARG A 7 9.67 -47.22 -29.14
N PHE A 8 10.85 -46.69 -29.47
CA PHE A 8 11.38 -45.48 -28.85
C PHE A 8 10.57 -44.25 -29.26
N PHE A 9 10.29 -44.07 -30.56
CA PHE A 9 9.46 -42.96 -31.06
C PHE A 9 8.04 -43.00 -30.49
N GLN A 10 7.40 -44.17 -30.46
CA GLN A 10 6.06 -44.33 -29.89
C GLN A 10 6.02 -44.01 -28.39
N LYS A 11 7.11 -44.28 -27.66
CA LYS A 11 7.24 -43.91 -26.24
C LYS A 11 7.38 -42.40 -26.06
N ILE A 12 8.12 -41.71 -26.92
CA ILE A 12 8.26 -40.25 -26.90
C ILE A 12 6.92 -39.56 -27.21
N GLU A 13 6.20 -40.06 -28.22
CA GLU A 13 4.90 -39.50 -28.62
C GLU A 13 3.87 -39.62 -27.49
N ASN A 14 3.83 -40.77 -26.81
CA ASN A 14 2.98 -40.98 -25.64
C ASN A 14 3.36 -40.07 -24.45
N ILE A 15 4.65 -39.78 -24.25
CA ILE A 15 5.11 -38.85 -23.20
C ILE A 15 4.63 -37.43 -23.52
N ASN A 16 4.87 -36.95 -24.75
CA ASN A 16 4.44 -35.61 -25.18
C ASN A 16 2.92 -35.42 -25.08
N PHE A 17 2.16 -36.45 -25.46
CA PHE A 17 0.71 -36.44 -25.37
C PHE A 17 0.20 -36.37 -23.92
N GLY A 18 0.85 -37.08 -23.00
CA GLY A 18 0.55 -37.00 -21.57
C GLY A 18 0.78 -35.60 -20.99
N TRP A 19 1.87 -34.95 -21.37
CA TRP A 19 2.16 -33.57 -20.95
C TRP A 19 1.17 -32.55 -21.49
N LEU A 20 0.72 -32.70 -22.74
CA LEU A 20 -0.29 -31.81 -23.31
C LEU A 20 -1.63 -31.91 -22.57
N GLN A 21 -2.02 -33.12 -22.16
CA GLN A 21 -3.25 -33.32 -21.39
C GLN A 21 -3.16 -32.70 -19.99
N THR A 22 -2.04 -32.88 -19.28
CA THR A 22 -1.87 -32.22 -17.97
C THR A 22 -1.89 -30.71 -18.11
N LEU A 23 -1.29 -30.16 -19.16
CA LEU A 23 -1.31 -28.72 -19.44
C LEU A 23 -2.73 -28.22 -19.77
N GLN A 24 -3.52 -28.97 -20.54
CA GLN A 24 -4.94 -28.66 -20.78
C GLN A 24 -5.76 -28.66 -19.48
N MET A 25 -5.54 -29.63 -18.59
CA MET A 25 -6.20 -29.67 -17.27
C MET A 25 -5.84 -28.45 -16.41
N ASN A 26 -4.58 -27.99 -16.45
CA ASN A 26 -4.14 -26.79 -15.73
C ASN A 26 -4.81 -25.50 -16.23
N LEU A 27 -5.16 -25.45 -17.52
CA LEU A 27 -5.81 -24.32 -18.18
C LEU A 27 -7.34 -24.37 -18.12
N ASP A 28 -7.92 -25.24 -17.29
CA ASP A 28 -9.37 -25.50 -17.21
C ASP A 28 -10.00 -25.88 -18.57
N MET A 29 -9.22 -26.44 -19.50
CA MET A 29 -9.72 -26.89 -20.80
C MET A 29 -10.26 -28.33 -20.72
N PRO A 30 -11.35 -28.65 -21.43
CA PRO A 30 -11.91 -30.00 -21.43
C PRO A 30 -10.95 -30.99 -22.10
N VAL A 31 -10.63 -32.08 -21.41
CA VAL A 31 -9.80 -33.17 -21.94
C VAL A 31 -10.71 -34.24 -22.56
N SER A 32 -10.43 -34.64 -23.79
CA SER A 32 -11.28 -35.57 -24.55
C SER A 32 -11.07 -37.05 -24.19
N LEU A 33 -9.98 -37.42 -23.53
CA LEU A 33 -9.65 -38.82 -23.24
C LEU A 33 -10.08 -39.28 -21.85
N LYS A 34 -10.76 -40.43 -21.82
CA LYS A 34 -11.10 -41.13 -20.58
C LYS A 34 -10.01 -42.17 -20.23
N PRO A 35 -9.36 -42.07 -19.07
CA PRO A 35 -8.44 -43.09 -18.60
C PRO A 35 -9.18 -44.41 -18.35
N ILE A 36 -8.66 -45.51 -18.89
CA ILE A 36 -9.27 -46.85 -18.79
C ILE A 36 -8.96 -47.47 -17.40
N ALA A 37 -7.72 -47.32 -16.92
CA ALA A 37 -7.26 -47.92 -15.67
C ALA A 37 -7.72 -47.15 -14.42
N ASN A 38 -8.10 -47.87 -13.35
CA ASN A 38 -8.61 -47.27 -12.11
C ASN A 38 -7.55 -46.49 -11.32
N SER A 39 -6.29 -46.93 -11.33
CA SER A 39 -5.19 -46.19 -10.69
C SER A 39 -4.96 -44.83 -11.36
N ALA A 40 -4.99 -44.78 -12.69
CA ALA A 40 -4.85 -43.53 -13.45
C ALA A 40 -5.99 -42.55 -13.18
N LYS A 41 -7.23 -43.05 -13.01
CA LYS A 41 -8.38 -42.22 -12.62
C LYS A 41 -8.15 -41.51 -11.29
N PHE A 42 -7.65 -42.23 -10.28
CA PHE A 42 -7.38 -41.64 -8.96
C PHE A 42 -6.32 -40.53 -9.03
N VAL A 43 -5.23 -40.77 -9.77
CA VAL A 43 -4.18 -39.78 -9.98
C VAL A 43 -4.72 -38.53 -10.69
N ILE A 44 -5.53 -38.70 -11.74
CA ILE A 44 -6.14 -37.58 -12.46
C ILE A 44 -7.10 -36.80 -11.56
N VAL A 45 -7.95 -37.48 -10.78
CA VAL A 45 -8.87 -36.81 -9.83
C VAL A 45 -8.08 -36.02 -8.78
N ALA A 46 -7.05 -36.61 -8.18
CA ALA A 46 -6.19 -35.92 -7.21
C ALA A 46 -5.46 -34.72 -7.81
N HIS A 47 -5.00 -34.85 -9.07
CA HIS A 47 -4.36 -33.76 -9.79
C HIS A 47 -5.34 -32.63 -10.09
N VAL A 48 -6.52 -32.93 -10.65
CA VAL A 48 -7.58 -31.94 -10.92
C VAL A 48 -7.98 -31.22 -9.63
N PHE A 49 -8.14 -31.93 -8.53
CA PHE A 49 -8.46 -31.33 -7.23
C PHE A 49 -7.36 -30.36 -6.77
N THR A 50 -6.10 -30.73 -6.96
CA THR A 50 -4.94 -29.88 -6.63
C THR A 50 -4.91 -28.62 -7.49
N VAL A 51 -5.10 -28.76 -8.81
CA VAL A 51 -5.16 -27.63 -9.76
C VAL A 51 -6.32 -26.70 -9.40
N LEU A 52 -7.48 -27.24 -9.06
CA LEU A 52 -8.65 -26.46 -8.66
C LEU A 52 -8.37 -25.62 -7.41
N ILE A 53 -7.73 -26.21 -6.39
CA ILE A 53 -7.32 -25.48 -5.17
C ILE A 53 -6.33 -24.37 -5.51
N LEU A 54 -5.29 -24.68 -6.29
CA LEU A 54 -4.28 -23.70 -6.68
C LEU A 54 -4.88 -22.55 -7.49
N ASN A 55 -5.72 -22.83 -8.47
CA ASN A 55 -6.42 -21.83 -9.27
C ASN A 55 -7.33 -20.95 -8.39
N THR A 56 -8.02 -21.54 -7.41
CA THR A 56 -8.88 -20.80 -6.48
C THR A 56 -8.06 -19.86 -5.60
N ILE A 57 -6.95 -20.34 -5.02
CA ILE A 57 -6.04 -19.53 -4.20
C ILE A 57 -5.44 -18.40 -5.04
N TYR A 58 -4.96 -18.71 -6.25
CA TYR A 58 -4.38 -17.76 -7.17
C TYR A 58 -5.38 -16.67 -7.55
N ARG A 59 -6.58 -17.03 -8.03
CA ARG A 59 -7.63 -16.06 -8.39
C ARG A 59 -8.03 -15.19 -7.21
N THR A 60 -8.16 -15.77 -6.01
CA THR A 60 -8.50 -15.02 -4.79
C THR A 60 -7.41 -14.02 -4.42
N LYS A 61 -6.14 -14.43 -4.48
CA LYS A 61 -4.99 -13.56 -4.21
C LYS A 61 -4.84 -12.47 -5.27
N LEU A 62 -5.02 -12.81 -6.54
CA LEU A 62 -5.00 -11.86 -7.65
C LEU A 62 -6.12 -10.83 -7.52
N TYR A 63 -7.36 -11.28 -7.29
CA TYR A 63 -8.50 -10.40 -7.07
C TYR A 63 -8.26 -9.49 -5.86
N SER A 64 -7.78 -10.03 -4.75
CA SER A 64 -7.41 -9.23 -3.58
C SER A 64 -6.30 -8.24 -3.89
N SER A 65 -5.29 -8.60 -4.67
CA SER A 65 -4.18 -7.70 -5.05
C SER A 65 -4.62 -6.59 -5.99
N ILE A 66 -5.55 -6.86 -6.91
CA ILE A 66 -6.10 -5.87 -7.84
C ILE A 66 -7.09 -4.94 -7.12
N THR A 67 -7.87 -5.47 -6.17
CA THR A 67 -8.93 -4.73 -5.47
C THR A 67 -8.40 -3.97 -4.26
N ASN A 68 -7.55 -4.59 -3.44
CA ASN A 68 -6.87 -3.96 -2.32
C ASN A 68 -5.54 -3.37 -2.79
N ASP A 69 -5.62 -2.25 -3.51
CA ASP A 69 -4.48 -1.37 -3.72
C ASP A 69 -4.19 -0.61 -2.42
N ARG A 70 -3.85 -1.34 -1.35
CA ARG A 70 -3.34 -0.71 -0.14
C ARG A 70 -1.95 -0.23 -0.50
N PRO A 71 -1.71 1.09 -0.59
CA PRO A 71 -0.36 1.56 -0.80
C PRO A 71 0.48 0.99 0.33
N LEU A 72 1.49 0.19 -0.01
CA LEU A 72 2.49 -0.23 0.95
C LEU A 72 3.13 1.05 1.45
N LEU A 73 2.71 1.50 2.63
CA LEU A 73 3.31 2.63 3.31
C LEU A 73 4.76 2.25 3.57
N LYS A 74 5.65 2.71 2.68
CA LYS A 74 7.08 2.42 2.70
C LYS A 74 7.76 3.08 3.90
N ILE A 75 7.15 4.12 4.44
CA ILE A 75 7.66 4.90 5.58
C ILE A 75 6.74 4.63 6.77
N ARG A 76 7.25 3.89 7.77
CA ARG A 76 6.56 3.59 9.03
C ARG A 76 7.30 4.15 10.24
N THR A 77 8.61 4.33 10.11
CA THR A 77 9.48 4.81 11.17
C THR A 77 10.23 6.06 10.74
N ILE A 78 10.80 6.76 11.71
CA ILE A 78 11.67 7.91 11.46
C ILE A 78 12.92 7.48 10.70
N ASN A 79 13.45 6.28 11.00
CA ASN A 79 14.60 5.75 10.30
C ASN A 79 14.28 5.54 8.80
N ASP A 80 13.07 5.09 8.48
CA ASP A 80 12.64 4.99 7.08
C ASP A 80 12.61 6.36 6.39
N ILE A 81 12.27 7.45 7.11
CA ILE A 81 12.40 8.82 6.58
C ILE A 81 13.88 9.15 6.34
N LEU A 82 14.74 8.88 7.31
CA LEU A 82 16.17 9.21 7.23
C LEU A 82 16.92 8.42 6.15
N ASP A 83 16.40 7.24 5.79
CA ASP A 83 16.91 6.42 4.70
C ASP A 83 16.27 6.79 3.35
N THR A 84 15.30 7.71 3.35
CA THR A 84 14.77 8.34 2.13
C THR A 84 15.46 9.69 1.85
N ASN A 85 15.44 10.13 0.59
CA ASN A 85 15.95 11.43 0.19
C ASN A 85 14.96 12.58 0.47
N LEU A 86 14.06 12.44 1.44
CA LEU A 86 13.07 13.47 1.78
C LEU A 86 13.72 14.58 2.60
N LYS A 87 13.44 15.83 2.23
CA LYS A 87 13.96 16.99 2.96
C LYS A 87 13.01 17.41 4.09
N PRO A 88 13.52 17.77 5.29
CA PRO A 88 12.69 18.37 6.33
C PRO A 88 12.16 19.73 5.88
N ALA A 89 10.83 19.89 5.87
CA ALA A 89 10.14 21.17 5.68
C ALA A 89 9.58 21.64 7.02
N LEU A 90 10.13 22.74 7.53
CA LEU A 90 9.81 23.25 8.87
C LEU A 90 9.39 24.72 8.82
N TYR A 91 8.45 25.05 9.69
CA TYR A 91 8.10 26.44 9.96
C TYR A 91 9.15 27.05 10.89
N SER A 92 9.46 28.34 10.76
CA SER A 92 10.53 29.03 11.49
C SER A 92 10.54 28.75 12.99
N TYR A 93 9.38 28.84 13.66
CA TYR A 93 9.28 28.56 15.10
C TYR A 93 9.62 27.11 15.48
N ALA A 94 9.32 26.15 14.61
CA ALA A 94 9.67 24.76 14.87
C ALA A 94 11.18 24.54 14.76
N LEU A 95 11.85 25.28 13.86
CA LEU A 95 13.29 25.21 13.69
C LEU A 95 14.04 25.64 14.96
N ASP A 96 13.58 26.69 15.63
CA ASP A 96 14.17 27.15 16.90
C ASP A 96 14.15 26.05 17.97
N GLN A 97 13.10 25.24 18.00
CA GLN A 97 13.03 24.07 18.90
C GLN A 97 14.09 23.01 18.56
N PHE A 98 14.34 22.74 17.28
CA PHE A 98 15.36 21.76 16.87
C PHE A 98 16.80 22.29 17.03
N ASN A 99 17.01 23.59 16.84
CA ASN A 99 18.30 24.25 17.02
C ASN A 99 18.67 24.38 18.50
N SER A 100 17.69 24.62 19.38
CA SER A 100 17.90 24.73 20.83
C SER A 100 18.06 23.38 21.53
N SER A 101 17.61 22.28 20.91
CA SER A 101 17.77 20.93 21.46
C SER A 101 19.24 20.51 21.52
N LYS A 102 19.65 19.84 22.59
CA LYS A 102 20.97 19.19 22.72
C LYS A 102 21.00 17.74 22.21
N ASP A 103 19.91 17.29 21.60
CA ASP A 103 19.81 15.94 21.04
C ASP A 103 20.70 15.81 19.80
N GLU A 104 21.61 14.83 19.83
CA GLU A 104 22.58 14.51 18.77
C GLU A 104 22.15 13.29 17.94
N SER A 105 20.89 12.86 18.05
CA SER A 105 20.37 11.77 17.22
C SER A 105 20.40 12.13 15.73
N ARG A 106 20.54 11.09 14.89
CA ARG A 106 20.59 11.20 13.41
C ARG A 106 19.42 12.03 12.86
N PHE A 107 18.26 11.99 13.52
CA PHE A 107 17.10 12.77 13.15
C PHE A 107 17.30 14.28 13.33
N TYR A 108 17.73 14.73 14.52
CA TYR A 108 17.96 16.15 14.78
C TYR A 108 19.09 16.69 13.90
N LYS A 109 20.15 15.90 13.71
CA LYS A 109 21.24 16.24 12.80
C LYS A 109 20.76 16.44 11.36
N SER A 110 19.96 15.50 10.83
CA SER A 110 19.38 15.61 9.48
C SER A 110 18.51 16.86 9.32
N ILE A 111 17.76 17.24 10.37
CA ILE A 111 17.00 18.50 10.37
C ILE A 111 17.90 19.72 10.29
N ARG A 112 18.98 19.79 11.09
CA ARG A 112 19.86 20.96 11.12
C ARG A 112 20.64 21.15 9.82
N GLU A 113 20.99 20.06 9.14
CA GLU A 113 21.87 20.08 7.98
C GLU A 113 21.16 20.45 6.66
N ASN A 114 19.88 20.10 6.48
CA ASN A 114 19.24 20.21 5.16
C ASN A 114 17.72 20.47 5.22
N TYR A 115 17.31 21.55 5.88
CA TYR A 115 15.90 21.93 5.98
C TYR A 115 15.47 22.98 4.96
N ILE A 116 14.18 22.99 4.68
CA ILE A 116 13.48 24.01 3.90
C ILE A 116 12.60 24.80 4.87
N ILE A 117 12.77 26.11 4.89
CA ILE A 117 11.91 27.02 5.65
C ILE A 117 10.60 27.22 4.90
N CYS A 118 9.48 27.10 5.60
CA CYS A 118 8.17 27.51 5.10
C CYS A 118 7.73 28.80 5.78
N ASP A 119 7.22 29.74 4.99
CA ASP A 119 6.69 31.02 5.49
C ASP A 119 5.40 30.87 6.30
N ALA A 120 4.65 29.80 6.03
CA ALA A 120 3.41 29.48 6.75
C ALA A 120 3.40 28.02 7.20
N SER A 121 2.82 27.78 8.38
CA SER A 121 2.64 26.43 8.92
C SER A 121 2.02 25.49 7.89
N ASP A 122 0.98 25.96 7.20
CA ASP A 122 0.17 25.11 6.34
C ASP A 122 0.84 24.89 4.97
N TYR A 123 1.74 25.80 4.57
CA TYR A 123 2.57 25.63 3.37
C TYR A 123 3.46 24.39 3.44
N CYS A 124 4.07 24.08 4.60
CA CYS A 124 4.87 22.85 4.75
C CYS A 124 4.04 21.58 4.56
N VAL A 125 2.79 21.59 5.04
CA VAL A 125 1.90 20.43 4.94
C VAL A 125 1.42 20.29 3.50
N ASN A 126 1.06 21.40 2.85
CA ASN A 126 0.73 21.44 1.42
C ASN A 126 1.88 20.88 0.57
N ARG A 127 3.12 21.33 0.80
CA ARG A 127 4.29 20.81 0.10
C ARG A 127 4.46 19.30 0.29
N THR A 128 4.37 18.84 1.53
CA THR A 128 4.45 17.41 1.88
C THR A 128 3.35 16.60 1.18
N ALA A 129 2.12 17.11 1.12
CA ALA A 129 0.98 16.44 0.51
C ALA A 129 1.06 16.38 -1.03
N PHE A 130 1.45 17.49 -1.67
CA PHE A 130 1.33 17.67 -3.11
C PHE A 130 2.65 17.49 -3.88
N GLN A 131 3.78 17.98 -3.33
CA GLN A 131 5.10 17.85 -3.98
C GLN A 131 5.80 16.53 -3.63
N ARG A 132 5.51 15.96 -2.46
CA ARG A 132 6.00 14.64 -2.00
C ARG A 132 7.52 14.51 -1.94
N ASP A 133 8.22 15.65 -1.86
CA ASP A 133 9.68 15.76 -1.76
C ASP A 133 10.16 16.06 -0.34
N THR A 134 9.23 16.33 0.58
CA THR A 134 9.52 16.72 1.97
C THR A 134 8.76 15.91 3.00
N PHE A 135 9.26 15.90 4.22
CA PHE A 135 8.49 15.55 5.42
C PHE A 135 8.37 16.78 6.33
N THR A 136 7.33 16.84 7.16
CA THR A 136 7.14 17.95 8.10
C THR A 136 6.73 17.46 9.47
N VAL A 137 7.05 18.26 10.49
CA VAL A 137 6.67 17.99 11.88
C VAL A 137 5.50 18.90 12.24
N LYS A 138 4.40 18.29 12.69
CA LYS A 138 3.19 18.98 13.12
C LYS A 138 2.58 18.28 14.31
N LEU A 139 1.75 19.02 15.04
CA LEU A 139 0.93 18.44 16.09
C LEU A 139 -0.02 17.40 15.49
N SER A 140 0.10 16.15 15.92
CA SER A 140 -0.72 15.02 15.45
C SER A 140 -2.21 15.38 15.46
N ARG A 141 -2.70 15.99 16.54
CA ARG A 141 -4.11 16.40 16.69
C ARG A 141 -4.58 17.37 15.61
N LYS A 142 -3.73 18.34 15.23
CA LYS A 142 -4.05 19.31 14.17
C LYS A 142 -4.10 18.61 12.81
N ILE A 143 -3.15 17.71 12.53
CA ILE A 143 -3.10 16.99 11.26
C ILE A 143 -4.25 15.99 11.13
N ASP A 144 -4.58 15.24 12.18
CA ASP A 144 -5.73 14.32 12.20
C ASP A 144 -7.05 15.02 11.85
N TYR A 145 -7.18 16.29 12.24
CA TYR A 145 -8.33 17.12 11.87
C TYR A 145 -8.25 17.63 10.42
N LEU A 146 -7.07 18.08 9.98
CA LEU A 146 -6.90 18.68 8.65
C LEU A 146 -6.90 17.66 7.51
N ILE A 147 -6.46 16.42 7.76
CA ILE A 147 -6.41 15.36 6.73
C ILE A 147 -7.76 15.20 6.02
N PRO A 148 -8.88 14.88 6.72
CA PRO A 148 -10.15 14.66 6.05
C PRO A 148 -10.73 15.92 5.39
N LEU A 149 -10.27 17.11 5.81
CA LEU A 149 -10.79 18.39 5.32
C LEU A 149 -10.06 18.89 4.06
N LEU A 150 -8.73 18.77 4.04
CA LEU A 150 -7.88 19.44 3.03
C LEU A 150 -6.93 18.49 2.29
N TYR A 151 -6.57 17.35 2.88
CA TYR A 151 -5.51 16.48 2.37
C TYR A 151 -6.05 15.12 1.95
N VAL A 152 -7.18 15.13 1.24
CA VAL A 152 -7.81 13.94 0.68
C VAL A 152 -7.87 14.09 -0.83
N ASP A 153 -7.52 13.03 -1.56
CA ASP A 153 -7.65 12.99 -3.01
C ASP A 153 -9.12 12.81 -3.44
N GLY A 154 -9.39 12.93 -4.75
CA GLY A 154 -10.74 12.69 -5.29
C GLY A 154 -11.30 11.29 -5.04
N LYS A 155 -10.48 10.35 -4.56
CA LYS A 155 -10.85 8.99 -4.18
C LYS A 155 -10.95 8.80 -2.66
N GLY A 156 -10.98 9.87 -1.88
CA GLY A 156 -11.10 9.77 -0.42
C GLY A 156 -9.83 9.36 0.31
N ARG A 157 -8.69 9.20 -0.39
CA ARG A 157 -7.43 8.72 0.20
C ARG A 157 -6.63 9.89 0.76
N SER A 158 -6.04 9.70 1.94
CA SER A 158 -5.16 10.69 2.54
C SER A 158 -3.90 10.90 1.69
N LEU A 159 -3.59 12.15 1.38
CA LEU A 159 -2.36 12.58 0.73
C LEU A 159 -1.17 12.66 1.70
N VAL A 160 -1.46 12.72 3.00
CA VAL A 160 -0.45 12.82 4.06
C VAL A 160 -0.49 11.55 4.92
N HIS A 161 0.70 11.01 5.22
CA HIS A 161 0.84 9.91 6.16
C HIS A 161 1.42 10.42 7.48
N VAL A 162 0.75 10.09 8.59
CA VAL A 162 1.22 10.41 9.94
C VAL A 162 1.90 9.17 10.52
N ILE A 163 3.15 9.33 10.96
CA ILE A 163 3.89 8.27 11.64
C ILE A 163 3.40 8.20 13.10
N PRO A 164 2.78 7.09 13.53
CA PRO A 164 2.10 7.02 14.83
C PRO A 164 3.06 6.86 16.01
N SER A 165 4.29 6.41 15.79
CA SER A 165 5.24 6.03 16.83
C SER A 165 6.23 7.13 17.22
N PHE A 166 6.09 8.35 16.70
CA PHE A 166 7.05 9.42 16.93
C PHE A 166 6.42 10.64 17.60
N GLU A 167 6.56 10.71 18.92
CA GLU A 167 6.18 11.87 19.72
C GLU A 167 7.43 12.68 20.05
N LEU A 168 7.65 13.75 19.28
CA LEU A 168 8.81 14.64 19.46
C LEU A 168 8.73 15.50 20.71
N SER A 169 7.52 15.94 21.08
CA SER A 169 7.34 16.83 22.22
C SER A 169 5.86 16.94 22.61
N PHE A 170 5.61 17.07 23.92
CA PHE A 170 4.30 17.41 24.45
C PHE A 170 4.09 18.93 24.37
N MET A 171 3.49 19.38 23.27
CA MET A 171 3.07 20.78 23.17
C MET A 171 1.83 21.02 24.03
N GLN A 172 1.96 21.88 25.03
CA GLN A 172 0.85 22.34 25.86
C GLN A 172 0.26 23.63 25.26
N PHE A 173 -1.06 23.81 25.37
CA PHE A 173 -1.75 25.04 24.98
C PHE A 173 -2.10 25.84 26.25
N PRO A 174 -1.17 26.68 26.76
CA PRO A 174 -1.44 27.46 27.96
C PRO A 174 -2.40 28.61 27.64
N VAL A 175 -3.25 28.95 28.61
CA VAL A 175 -3.93 30.24 28.62
C VAL A 175 -2.99 31.26 29.25
N ILE A 176 -2.57 32.24 28.47
CA ILE A 176 -1.57 33.23 28.88
C ILE A 176 -2.27 34.42 29.55
N PHE A 177 -1.78 34.80 30.72
CA PHE A 177 -2.25 35.98 31.47
C PHE A 177 -1.09 36.94 31.73
N LEU A 178 -1.40 38.23 31.79
CA LEU A 178 -0.45 39.23 32.31
C LEU A 178 -0.15 38.93 33.79
N LYS A 179 1.09 39.19 34.20
CA LYS A 179 1.51 39.00 35.59
C LYS A 179 0.64 39.87 36.51
N GLY A 180 0.07 39.26 37.54
CA GLY A 180 -0.81 39.94 38.50
C GLY A 180 -2.29 40.01 38.09
N HIS A 181 -2.68 39.42 36.96
CA HIS A 181 -4.08 39.47 36.51
C HIS A 181 -5.04 38.83 37.53
N PRO A 182 -6.10 39.53 37.98
CA PRO A 182 -6.95 39.08 39.08
C PRO A 182 -7.75 37.80 38.75
N LEU A 183 -8.03 37.54 37.47
CA LEU A 183 -8.77 36.34 37.05
C LEU A 183 -7.90 35.08 36.94
N PHE A 184 -6.56 35.21 36.99
CA PHE A 184 -5.66 34.08 36.76
C PHE A 184 -5.99 32.89 37.68
N ARG A 185 -6.10 33.13 38.99
CA ARG A 185 -6.38 32.06 39.98
C ARG A 185 -7.74 31.40 39.75
N LYS A 186 -8.76 32.19 39.38
CA LYS A 186 -10.11 31.69 39.14
C LYS A 186 -10.15 30.80 37.90
N ILE A 187 -9.57 31.27 36.79
CA ILE A 187 -9.55 30.54 35.52
C ILE A 187 -8.66 29.30 35.63
N ASN A 188 -7.51 29.39 36.27
CA ASN A 188 -6.64 28.23 36.47
C ASN A 188 -7.36 27.12 37.28
N ARG A 189 -8.05 27.47 38.36
CA ARG A 189 -8.86 26.50 39.14
C ARG A 189 -9.97 25.89 38.28
N PHE A 190 -10.67 26.71 37.51
CA PHE A 190 -11.71 26.24 36.61
C PHE A 190 -11.18 25.26 35.55
N LEU A 191 -10.05 25.58 34.91
CA LEU A 191 -9.40 24.70 33.93
C LEU A 191 -8.95 23.38 34.55
N MET A 192 -8.40 23.42 35.77
CA MET A 192 -8.05 22.21 36.52
C MET A 192 -9.27 21.35 36.80
N ASN A 193 -10.37 21.95 37.30
CA ASN A 193 -11.62 21.22 37.53
C ASN A 193 -12.19 20.63 36.23
N MET A 194 -12.14 21.36 35.10
CA MET A 194 -12.58 20.83 33.80
C MET A 194 -11.73 19.64 33.35
N LYS A 195 -10.42 19.69 33.59
CA LYS A 195 -9.49 18.60 33.27
C LYS A 195 -9.75 17.39 34.17
N GLU A 196 -9.85 17.59 35.48
CA GLU A 196 -10.07 16.52 36.48
C GLU A 196 -11.42 15.84 36.29
N ASN A 197 -12.46 16.58 35.94
CA ASN A 197 -13.78 16.03 35.61
C ASN A 197 -13.84 15.37 34.21
N GLY A 198 -12.74 15.30 33.47
CA GLY A 198 -12.67 14.67 32.16
C GLY A 198 -13.39 15.43 31.03
N PHE A 199 -13.83 16.67 31.26
CA PHE A 199 -14.56 17.45 30.26
C PHE A 199 -13.68 17.76 29.04
N VAL A 200 -12.40 18.06 29.27
CA VAL A 200 -11.42 18.29 28.19
C VAL A 200 -11.24 17.03 27.33
N ASP A 201 -11.18 15.86 27.96
CA ASP A 201 -11.04 14.58 27.24
C ASP A 201 -12.30 14.22 26.47
N MET A 202 -13.48 14.52 27.03
CA MET A 202 -14.76 14.34 26.36
C MET A 202 -14.84 15.17 25.07
N LEU A 203 -14.54 16.48 25.16
CA LEU A 203 -14.51 17.37 24.00
C LEU A 203 -13.53 16.87 22.93
N TYR A 204 -12.35 16.42 23.36
CA TYR A 204 -11.35 15.88 22.44
C TYR A 204 -11.83 14.59 21.74
N LYS A 205 -12.44 13.66 22.48
CA LYS A 205 -13.02 12.44 21.92
C LYS A 205 -14.14 12.75 20.94
N GLU A 206 -14.97 13.76 21.23
CA GLU A 206 -16.05 14.20 20.35
C GLU A 206 -15.51 14.76 19.03
N VAL A 207 -14.55 15.70 19.09
CA VAL A 207 -13.89 16.24 17.88
C VAL A 207 -13.27 15.11 17.06
N LYS A 208 -12.53 14.19 17.71
CA LYS A 208 -11.92 13.04 17.03
C LYS A 208 -12.95 12.12 16.39
N ARG A 209 -14.09 11.88 17.06
CA ARG A 209 -15.19 11.07 16.53
C ARG A 209 -15.81 11.75 15.30
N ASN A 210 -16.04 13.05 15.36
CA ASN A 210 -16.62 13.82 14.26
C ASN A 210 -15.67 13.83 13.04
N SER A 211 -14.36 14.03 13.24
CA SER A 211 -13.37 13.94 12.16
C SER A 211 -13.32 12.56 11.52
N LYS A 212 -13.32 11.49 12.34
CA LYS A 212 -13.36 10.10 11.82
C LYS A 212 -14.63 9.81 11.04
N LYS A 213 -15.78 10.28 11.51
CA LYS A 213 -17.07 10.11 10.83
C LYS A 213 -17.05 10.81 9.47
N ALA A 214 -16.55 12.04 9.40
CA ALA A 214 -16.38 12.77 8.15
C ALA A 214 -15.46 12.02 7.17
N MET A 215 -14.34 11.47 7.65
CA MET A 215 -13.43 10.65 6.85
C MET A 215 -14.07 9.34 6.36
N SER A 216 -14.84 8.64 7.20
CA SER A 216 -15.52 7.41 6.77
C SER A 216 -16.59 7.69 5.72
N LEU A 217 -17.27 8.84 5.81
CA LEU A 217 -18.28 9.25 4.83
C LEU A 217 -17.63 9.61 3.49
N SER A 218 -16.49 10.31 3.49
CA SER A 218 -15.75 10.60 2.26
C SER A 218 -15.22 9.31 1.62
N LEU A 219 -14.67 8.39 2.40
CA LEU A 219 -14.24 7.07 1.93
C LEU A 219 -15.40 6.20 1.42
N GLN A 220 -16.56 6.26 2.07
CA GLN A 220 -17.73 5.51 1.60
C GLN A 220 -18.23 6.06 0.26
N SER A 221 -18.26 7.38 0.12
CA SER A 221 -18.64 8.03 -1.15
C SER A 221 -17.65 7.71 -2.28
N SER A 222 -16.36 7.57 -1.97
CA SER A 222 -15.35 7.22 -2.96
C SER A 222 -15.28 5.72 -3.27
N ASN A 223 -15.55 4.84 -2.30
CA ASN A 223 -15.61 3.40 -2.52
C ASN A 223 -16.81 2.99 -3.41
N MET A 224 -17.82 3.84 -3.54
CA MET A 224 -18.89 3.66 -4.52
C MET A 224 -18.44 3.99 -5.95
N GLN A 225 -17.32 4.69 -6.13
CA GLN A 225 -16.72 4.86 -7.45
C GLN A 225 -15.90 3.62 -7.77
N ALA A 226 -16.41 2.82 -8.71
CA ALA A 226 -15.65 1.70 -9.27
C ALA A 226 -14.30 2.23 -9.80
N ASN A 227 -13.19 1.78 -9.22
CA ASN A 227 -11.88 2.08 -9.77
C ASN A 227 -11.79 1.40 -11.14
N PRO A 228 -11.71 2.15 -12.26
CA PRO A 228 -11.55 1.53 -13.55
C PRO A 228 -10.21 0.79 -13.56
N LEU A 229 -10.24 -0.49 -13.93
CA LEU A 229 -9.03 -1.29 -14.14
C LEU A 229 -8.15 -0.60 -15.18
N ASN A 230 -6.90 -0.34 -14.82
CA ASN A 230 -5.97 0.33 -15.73
C ASN A 230 -5.27 -0.73 -16.61
N LEU A 231 -5.19 -0.50 -17.91
CA LEU A 231 -4.51 -1.40 -18.86
C LEU A 231 -3.06 -1.70 -18.46
N LYS A 232 -2.38 -0.75 -17.79
CA LYS A 232 -1.03 -0.95 -17.25
C LYS A 232 -0.91 -2.16 -16.32
N GLN A 233 -1.97 -2.52 -15.60
CA GLN A 233 -1.96 -3.70 -14.72
C GLN A 233 -1.87 -5.02 -15.49
N PHE A 234 -2.26 -5.04 -16.77
CA PHE A 234 -2.25 -6.22 -17.64
C PHE A 234 -1.09 -6.25 -18.63
N GLU A 235 -0.22 -5.23 -18.61
CA GLU A 235 0.89 -5.08 -19.56
C GLU A 235 1.79 -6.32 -19.58
N CYS A 236 2.19 -6.82 -18.41
CA CYS A 236 3.01 -8.03 -18.30
C CYS A 236 2.33 -9.27 -18.90
N ILE A 237 1.00 -9.39 -18.79
CA ILE A 237 0.25 -10.54 -19.33
C ILE A 237 0.25 -10.48 -20.86
N PHE A 238 0.03 -9.29 -21.44
CA PHE A 238 0.09 -9.11 -22.89
C PHE A 238 1.49 -9.34 -23.45
N ILE A 239 2.54 -8.88 -22.77
CA ILE A 239 3.93 -9.13 -23.19
C ILE A 239 4.24 -10.63 -23.15
N ALA A 240 3.90 -11.31 -22.04
CA ALA A 240 4.13 -12.75 -21.91
C ALA A 240 3.39 -13.55 -23.00
N TYR A 241 2.13 -13.17 -23.29
CA TYR A 241 1.35 -13.78 -24.37
C TYR A 241 1.99 -13.54 -25.74
N GLY A 242 2.43 -12.31 -26.03
CA GLY A 242 3.11 -11.98 -27.28
C GLY A 242 4.40 -12.78 -27.49
N VAL A 243 5.21 -12.93 -26.43
CA VAL A 243 6.42 -13.77 -26.46
C VAL A 243 6.08 -15.24 -26.73
N ALA A 244 5.05 -15.78 -26.06
CA ALA A 244 4.62 -17.16 -26.27
C ALA A 244 4.18 -17.41 -27.72
N VAL A 245 3.38 -16.50 -28.30
CA VAL A 245 2.94 -16.58 -29.70
C VAL A 245 4.14 -16.51 -30.65
N ALA A 246 5.09 -15.60 -30.42
CA ALA A 246 6.29 -15.48 -31.25
C ALA A 246 7.14 -16.77 -31.23
N ILE A 247 7.29 -17.40 -30.06
CA ILE A 247 7.97 -18.70 -29.94
C ILE A 247 7.22 -19.78 -30.71
N SER A 248 5.90 -19.88 -30.57
CA SER A 248 5.08 -20.86 -31.30
C SER A 248 5.18 -20.70 -32.82
N VAL A 249 5.13 -19.47 -33.33
CA VAL A 249 5.30 -19.17 -34.76
C VAL A 249 6.70 -19.55 -35.23
N THR A 250 7.72 -19.26 -34.43
CA THR A 250 9.11 -19.61 -34.76
C THR A 250 9.29 -21.12 -34.88
N VAL A 251 8.76 -21.90 -33.94
CA VAL A 251 8.80 -23.37 -33.98
C VAL A 251 8.06 -23.89 -35.21
N PHE A 252 6.88 -23.35 -35.51
CA PHE A 252 6.10 -23.74 -36.69
C PHE A 252 6.87 -23.50 -38.01
N ILE A 253 7.54 -22.35 -38.15
CA ILE A 253 8.36 -22.05 -39.32
C ILE A 253 9.53 -23.02 -39.46
N LEU A 254 10.20 -23.37 -38.35
CA LEU A 254 11.31 -24.31 -38.35
C LEU A 254 10.87 -25.73 -38.72
N GLU A 255 9.72 -26.19 -38.22
CA GLU A 255 9.15 -27.48 -38.61
C GLU A 255 8.78 -27.51 -40.09
N PHE A 256 8.17 -26.43 -40.60
CA PHE A 256 7.84 -26.30 -42.01
C PHE A 256 9.07 -26.34 -42.91
N LEU A 257 10.15 -25.63 -42.54
CA LEU A 257 11.42 -25.63 -43.26
C LEU A 257 12.15 -26.97 -43.22
N LYS A 258 11.92 -27.80 -42.19
CA LYS A 258 12.52 -29.15 -42.09
C LYS A 258 11.77 -30.18 -42.93
N LEU A 259 10.47 -29.95 -43.18
CA LEU A 259 9.59 -30.82 -43.96
C LEU A 259 9.77 -30.63 -45.47
N TYR A 260 10.29 -29.47 -45.90
CA TYR A 260 10.68 -29.16 -47.27
C TYR A 260 12.16 -29.47 -47.52
#